data_AF-X1V3Q9-F1
#
_entry.id   AF-X1V3Q9-F1
#
_cell.length_a   1.000
_cell.length_b   1.000
_cell.length_c   1.000
_cell.angle_alpha   90.00
_cell.angle_beta   90.00
_cell.angle_gamma   90.00
#
_symmetry.space_group_name_H-M   'P 1'
#
loop_
_entity.id
_entity.type
_entity.pdbx_description
1 polymer ?
#
loop_
_entity_poly.entity_id
_entity_poly.type
_entity_poly.pdbx_seq_one_letter_code
_entity_poly.pdbx_strand_id
1 'polypeptide(L)'
;MEKSGFRVGRDFYLAYSPERISPGNKKYRIGNTPKVVGGVTEKCSYLAKTLYEQVIDHQIHVVSSPGVAEMEKLLENVFRSVNIA
;
A
#
# COMPACT_ATOMS: atom_id res chain seq x y z
N MET A 1 8.14 17.20 8.53
CA MET A 1 6.97 16.91 9.39
C MET A 1 7.22 17.22 10.86
N GLU A 2 8.45 16.98 11.36
CA GLU A 2 8.91 17.34 12.71
C GLU A 2 8.72 18.83 13.09
N LYS A 3 8.51 19.72 12.12
CA LYS A 3 8.35 21.17 12.34
C LYS A 3 6.94 21.64 12.73
N SER A 4 5.91 20.77 12.67
CA SER A 4 4.50 21.19 12.84
C SER A 4 3.87 20.79 14.19
N GLY A 5 4.56 20.00 15.02
CA GLY A 5 4.04 19.53 16.32
C GLY A 5 2.96 18.44 16.24
N PHE A 6 2.44 18.12 15.06
CA PHE A 6 1.43 17.08 14.87
C PHE A 6 1.99 15.66 15.06
N ARG A 7 1.17 14.81 15.69
CA ARG A 7 1.49 13.41 16.01
C ARG A 7 0.73 12.46 15.08
N VAL A 8 1.49 11.61 14.38
CA VAL A 8 0.94 10.51 13.57
C VAL A 8 0.12 9.57 14.46
N GLY A 9 -1.03 9.11 13.97
CA GLY A 9 -1.94 8.23 14.71
C GLY A 9 -2.89 8.96 15.65
N ARG A 10 -2.74 10.29 15.79
CA ARG A 10 -3.61 11.15 16.61
C ARG A 10 -4.18 12.30 15.80
N ASP A 11 -3.30 13.19 15.34
CA ASP A 11 -3.69 14.43 14.66
C ASP A 11 -3.83 14.21 13.15
N PHE A 12 -3.07 13.27 12.61
CA PHE A 12 -3.20 12.77 11.24
C PHE A 12 -2.78 11.31 11.15
N TYR A 13 -3.11 10.66 10.04
CA TYR A 13 -2.84 9.24 9.81
C TYR A 13 -2.04 9.08 8.53
N LEU A 14 -1.01 8.24 8.58
CA LEU A 14 -0.07 8.05 7.47
C LEU A 14 0.13 6.57 7.20
N ALA A 15 -0.03 6.19 5.94
CA ALA A 15 0.22 4.84 5.45
C ALA A 15 0.84 4.90 4.04
N TYR A 16 1.58 3.87 3.68
CA TYR A 16 2.10 3.66 2.34
C TYR A 16 1.39 2.48 1.68
N SER A 17 1.00 2.64 0.43
CA SER A 17 0.42 1.57 -0.39
C SER A 17 1.02 1.69 -1.80
N PRO A 18 1.85 0.72 -2.22
CA PRO A 18 2.44 0.78 -3.55
C PRO A 18 1.37 0.61 -4.63
N GLU A 19 1.60 1.27 -5.78
CA GLU A 19 0.78 1.08 -6.96
C GLU A 19 1.21 -0.18 -7.72
N ARG A 20 0.23 -0.99 -8.12
CA ARG A 20 0.43 -2.32 -8.73
C ARG A 20 -0.31 -2.48 -10.06
N ILE A 21 -1.13 -1.50 -10.47
CA ILE A 21 -1.74 -1.52 -11.80
C ILE A 21 -0.66 -1.41 -12.89
N SER A 22 -0.84 -2.18 -13.96
CA SER A 22 0.00 -2.08 -15.16
C SER A 22 -0.73 -1.30 -16.26
N PRO A 23 -0.10 -0.31 -16.91
CA PRO A 23 -0.71 0.42 -18.02
C PRO A 23 -1.21 -0.54 -19.10
N GLY A 24 -2.44 -0.34 -19.57
CA GLY A 24 -3.03 -1.16 -20.63
C GLY A 24 -3.52 -2.56 -20.23
N ASN A 25 -3.40 -2.95 -18.95
CA ASN A 25 -3.89 -4.25 -18.50
C ASN A 25 -5.42 -4.26 -18.41
N LYS A 26 -6.07 -4.93 -19.36
CA LYS A 26 -7.54 -5.02 -19.43
C LYS A 26 -8.15 -5.95 -18.37
N LYS A 27 -7.36 -6.88 -17.83
CA LYS A 27 -7.80 -7.89 -16.85
C LYS A 27 -7.69 -7.37 -15.41
N TYR A 28 -6.59 -6.71 -15.07
CA TYR A 28 -6.33 -6.16 -13.75
C TYR A 28 -6.46 -4.64 -13.76
N ARG A 29 -7.59 -4.18 -13.24
CA ARG A 29 -7.99 -2.77 -13.07
C ARG A 29 -7.84 -2.38 -11.61
N ILE A 30 -8.08 -1.11 -11.29
CA ILE A 30 -7.97 -0.59 -9.91
C ILE A 30 -8.78 -1.46 -8.93
N GLY A 31 -10.07 -1.70 -9.21
CA GLY A 31 -10.96 -2.39 -8.26
C GLY A 31 -10.63 -3.85 -7.98
N ASN A 32 -10.00 -4.58 -8.91
CA ASN A 32 -9.74 -6.01 -8.76
C ASN A 32 -8.25 -6.37 -8.58
N THR A 33 -7.37 -5.37 -8.51
CA THR A 33 -5.95 -5.60 -8.24
C THR A 33 -5.74 -5.65 -6.72
N PRO A 34 -5.17 -6.74 -6.16
CA PRO A 34 -4.90 -6.81 -4.73
C PRO A 34 -4.01 -5.66 -4.28
N LYS A 35 -4.34 -5.06 -3.12
CA LYS A 35 -3.57 -3.95 -2.56
C LYS A 35 -2.72 -4.41 -1.38
N VAL A 36 -1.56 -3.82 -1.23
CA VAL A 36 -0.71 -3.93 -0.03
C VAL A 36 -0.73 -2.58 0.67
N VAL A 37 -0.87 -2.55 1.99
CA VAL A 37 -0.89 -1.31 2.77
C VAL A 37 -0.14 -1.46 4.09
N GLY A 38 0.75 -0.52 4.38
CA GLY A 38 1.51 -0.45 5.64
C GLY A 38 1.33 0.92 6.29
N GLY A 39 0.67 0.97 7.44
CA GLY A 39 0.49 2.17 8.25
C GLY A 39 1.65 2.39 9.23
N VAL A 40 1.93 3.65 9.59
CA VAL A 40 2.92 4.01 10.62
C VAL A 40 2.49 3.51 12.02
N THR A 41 1.18 3.39 12.24
CA THR A 41 0.59 2.76 13.42
C THR A 41 -0.52 1.81 12.98
N GLU A 42 -0.97 0.91 13.85
CA GLU A 42 -2.10 0.01 13.57
C GLU A 42 -3.36 0.79 13.18
N LYS A 43 -3.63 1.92 13.84
CA LYS A 43 -4.76 2.80 13.50
C LYS A 43 -4.63 3.40 12.11
N CYS A 44 -3.41 3.74 11.67
CA CYS A 44 -3.18 4.18 10.30
C CYS A 44 -3.45 3.05 9.30
N SER A 45 -2.99 1.83 9.59
CA SER A 45 -3.24 0.66 8.74
C SER A 45 -4.72 0.35 8.62
N TYR A 46 -5.46 0.39 9.74
CA TYR A 46 -6.90 0.19 9.76
C TYR A 46 -7.63 1.21 8.91
N LEU A 47 -7.38 2.51 9.12
CA LEU A 47 -8.03 3.58 8.37
C LEU A 47 -7.71 3.51 6.87
N ALA A 48 -6.45 3.23 6.50
CA ALA A 48 -6.04 3.09 5.11
C ALA A 48 -6.70 1.86 4.45
N LYS A 49 -6.81 0.74 5.17
CA LYS A 49 -7.54 -0.44 4.70
C LYS A 49 -9.01 -0.10 4.46
N THR A 50 -9.68 0.51 5.43
CA THR A 50 -11.10 0.90 5.32
C THR A 50 -11.35 1.85 4.15
N LEU A 51 -10.42 2.78 3.88
CA LEU A 51 -10.48 3.63 2.70
C LEU A 51 -10.44 2.81 1.40
N TYR A 52 -9.50 1.88 1.27
CA TYR A 52 -9.38 1.05 0.07
C TYR A 52 -10.55 0.09 -0.10
N GLU A 53 -11.14 -0.43 0.98
CA GLU A 53 -12.34 -1.29 0.93
C GLU A 53 -13.54 -0.61 0.25
N GLN A 54 -13.54 0.72 0.10
CA GLN A 54 -14.60 1.43 -0.62
C GLN A 54 -14.49 1.34 -2.15
N VAL A 55 -13.30 1.00 -2.68
CA VAL A 55 -13.01 1.06 -4.12
C VAL A 55 -12.31 -0.19 -4.67
N ILE A 56 -11.92 -1.11 -3.79
CA ILE A 56 -11.22 -2.35 -4.12
C ILE A 56 -12.11 -3.52 -3.68
N ASP A 57 -12.57 -4.30 -4.65
CA ASP A 57 -13.40 -5.50 -4.46
C ASP A 57 -12.55 -6.76 -4.22
N HIS A 58 -11.23 -6.59 -4.10
CA HIS A 58 -10.27 -7.67 -3.89
C HIS A 58 -9.55 -7.54 -2.54
N GLN A 59 -8.82 -8.58 -2.18
CA GLN A 59 -7.98 -8.64 -0.98
C GLN A 59 -7.05 -7.43 -0.81
N ILE A 60 -7.10 -6.85 0.39
CA ILE A 60 -6.18 -5.82 0.88
C ILE A 60 -5.30 -6.44 1.96
N HIS A 61 -4.01 -6.58 1.65
CA HIS A 61 -2.99 -7.12 2.54
C HIS A 61 -2.40 -6.02 3.40
N VAL A 62 -2.70 -6.06 4.70
CA VAL A 62 -2.10 -5.16 5.68
C VAL A 62 -0.76 -5.73 6.14
N VAL A 63 0.29 -4.93 6.06
CA VAL A 63 1.64 -5.29 6.53
C VAL A 63 2.04 -4.49 7.76
N SER A 64 3.12 -4.90 8.41
CA SER A 64 3.52 -4.39 9.72
C SER A 64 4.01 -2.94 9.74
N SER A 65 4.48 -2.40 8.61
CA SER A 65 4.96 -1.01 8.54
C SER A 65 4.97 -0.47 7.10
N PRO A 66 5.08 0.85 6.90
CA PRO A 66 5.24 1.44 5.57
C PRO A 66 6.49 0.92 4.86
N GLY A 67 7.58 0.68 5.61
CA GLY A 67 8.83 0.16 5.05
C GLY A 67 8.70 -1.26 4.52
N VAL A 68 7.85 -2.11 5.13
CA VAL A 68 7.56 -3.44 4.57
C VAL A 68 6.77 -3.33 3.27
N ALA A 69 5.80 -2.42 3.20
CA ALA A 69 5.05 -2.17 1.96
C ALA A 69 5.92 -1.57 0.84
N GLU A 70 6.91 -0.74 1.19
CA GLU A 70 7.89 -0.21 0.24
C GLU A 70 8.86 -1.29 -0.25
N MET A 71 9.37 -2.12 0.66
CA MET A 71 10.28 -3.22 0.32
C MET A 71 9.61 -4.27 -0.58
N GLU A 72 8.32 -4.57 -0.35
CA GLU A 72 7.53 -5.43 -1.24
C GLU A 72 7.58 -4.91 -2.69
N LYS A 73 7.46 -3.60 -2.88
CA LYS A 73 7.48 -3.02 -4.23
C LYS A 73 8.82 -3.23 -4.94
N LEU A 74 9.92 -3.07 -4.21
CA LEU A 74 11.25 -3.33 -4.73
C LEU A 74 11.43 -4.81 -5.08
N LEU A 75 10.94 -5.70 -4.20
CA LEU A 75 11.00 -7.14 -4.40
C LEU A 75 10.22 -7.59 -5.66
N GLU A 76 9.01 -7.07 -5.88
CA GLU A 76 8.23 -7.34 -7.09
C GLU A 76 9.01 -7.01 -8.37
N ASN A 77 9.66 -5.84 -8.39
CA ASN A 77 10.44 -5.38 -9.52
C ASN A 77 11.68 -6.26 -9.74
N VAL A 78 12.39 -6.63 -8.68
CA VAL A 78 13.56 -7.54 -8.75
C VAL A 78 13.14 -8.92 -9.26
N PHE A 79 12.05 -9.49 -8.74
CA PHE A 79 11.54 -10.78 -9.18
C PHE A 79 11.21 -10.78 -10.68
N ARG A 80 10.57 -9.71 -11.18
CA ARG A 80 10.31 -9.55 -12.61
C ARG A 80 11.61 -9.45 -13.42
N SER A 81 12.60 -8.70 -12.93
CA SER A 81 13.90 -8.56 -13.62
C SER A 81 14.66 -9.88 -13.73
N VAL A 82 14.63 -10.71 -12.69
CA VAL A 82 15.32 -12.00 -12.68
C VAL A 82 14.65 -13.02 -13.60
N ASN A 83 13.30 -13.04 -13.66
CA ASN A 83 12.58 -14.03 -14.47
C ASN A 83 12.40 -13.64 -15.94
N ILE A 84 12.71 -12.39 -16.32
CA ILE A 84 12.71 -11.94 -17.72
C ILE A 84 14.14 -11.97 -18.33
N ALA A 85 15.15 -12.29 -17.51
CA ALA A 85 16.54 -12.47 -17.96
C ALA A 85 16.72 -13.72 -18.83
#